data_AF-A0A8C4R523-F1
#
_entry.id   AF-A0A8C4R523-F1
#
_cell.length_a   1.000
_cell.length_b   1.000
_cell.length_c   1.000
_cell.angle_alpha   90.00
_cell.angle_beta   90.00
_cell.angle_gamma   90.00
#
_symmetry.space_group_name_H-M   'P 1'
#
loop_
_entity.id
_entity.type
_entity.pdbx_description
1 polymer ?
#
loop_
_entity_poly.entity_id
_entity_poly.type
_entity_poly.pdbx_seq_one_letter_code
_entity_poly.pdbx_strand_id
1 'polypeptide(L)'
;MIQWAFFSVVAATMFSISLVPYSYLHPHTHDMLWPAVRKLHEIVDPWQVSSSYGLFRRMTGVGGRPEVVIEGSWELGRNWKELEFMYKPGNISTALPFITPHQPRLDWQMWFAALGDRRQSPWFTCLLLRILEGKEDVLRLIQSDQSNYPFAHKPPTFVRAQLYKYHYTSILKNGSLPQAWWWREWVNEFHPTVNLGEPQFESQLAKFGCKGSPPADKPSASQLHQTMTLIGRVVRSIPPHHLTTALCLVVLLSILSQRFTTPSRKSKGRPMEAPKSRRGKSGKGRKQE
;
A
#
# COMPACT_ATOMS: atom_id res chain seq x y z
N MET A 1 -37.67 -30.55 15.64
CA MET A 1 -37.04 -30.01 16.88
C MET A 1 -35.57 -30.42 16.99
N ILE A 2 -35.24 -31.72 16.95
CA ILE A 2 -33.86 -32.23 17.07
C ILE A 2 -32.91 -31.67 16.00
N GLN A 3 -33.32 -31.66 14.74
CA GLN A 3 -32.52 -31.11 13.64
C GLN A 3 -32.14 -29.64 13.84
N TRP A 4 -33.08 -28.82 14.30
CA TRP A 4 -32.84 -27.40 14.58
C TRP A 4 -31.84 -27.23 15.72
N ALA A 5 -32.00 -27.99 16.80
CA ALA A 5 -31.05 -27.97 17.91
C ALA A 5 -29.63 -28.35 17.46
N PHE A 6 -29.48 -29.37 16.61
CA PHE A 6 -28.19 -29.76 16.05
C PHE A 6 -27.54 -28.63 15.25
N PHE A 7 -28.25 -28.04 14.29
CA PHE A 7 -27.70 -26.95 13.47
C PHE A 7 -27.41 -25.68 14.29
N SER A 8 -28.22 -25.37 15.31
CA SER A 8 -27.96 -24.27 16.22
C SER A 8 -26.66 -24.47 17.01
N VAL A 9 -26.40 -25.68 17.51
CA VAL A 9 -25.14 -26.00 18.21
C VAL A 9 -23.95 -25.89 17.27
N VAL A 10 -24.05 -26.43 16.05
CA VAL A 10 -22.99 -26.32 15.04
C VAL A 10 -22.71 -24.85 14.70
N ALA A 11 -23.75 -24.04 14.45
CA ALA A 11 -23.59 -22.63 14.13
C ALA A 11 -22.98 -21.83 15.30
N ALA A 12 -23.42 -22.07 16.53
CA ALA A 12 -22.84 -21.43 17.72
C ALA A 12 -21.38 -21.82 17.93
N THR A 13 -21.03 -23.08 17.67
CA THR A 13 -19.66 -23.58 17.75
C THR A 13 -18.78 -22.94 16.68
N MET A 14 -19.23 -22.91 15.43
CA MET A 14 -18.56 -22.25 14.31
C MET A 14 -18.32 -20.77 14.57
N PHE A 15 -19.35 -20.06 15.04
CA PHE A 15 -19.23 -18.67 15.44
C PHE A 15 -18.19 -18.50 16.56
N SER A 16 -18.26 -19.32 17.61
CA SER A 16 -17.33 -19.25 18.74
C SER A 16 -15.87 -19.47 18.32
N ILE A 17 -15.58 -20.50 17.51
CA ILE A 17 -14.20 -20.72 17.06
C ILE A 17 -13.71 -19.61 16.15
N SER A 18 -14.58 -19.00 15.33
CA SER A 18 -14.20 -17.88 14.47
C SER A 18 -13.79 -16.62 15.23
N LEU A 19 -14.19 -16.49 16.50
CA LEU A 19 -13.77 -15.37 17.36
C LEU A 19 -12.29 -15.47 17.75
N VAL A 20 -11.72 -16.67 17.80
CA VAL A 20 -10.30 -16.89 18.12
C VAL A 20 -9.39 -16.17 17.12
N PRO A 21 -9.46 -16.43 15.79
CA PRO A 21 -8.65 -15.73 14.82
C PRO A 21 -8.94 -14.22 14.77
N TYR A 22 -10.19 -13.80 15.01
CA TYR A 22 -10.56 -12.39 15.05
C TYR A 22 -9.92 -11.63 16.23
N SER A 23 -9.83 -12.27 17.40
CA SER A 23 -9.32 -11.65 18.63
C SER A 23 -7.81 -11.39 18.63
N TYR A 24 -7.02 -11.97 17.72
CA TYR A 24 -5.57 -11.74 17.64
C TYR A 24 -5.17 -10.28 17.37
N LEU A 25 -6.10 -9.43 16.95
CA LEU A 25 -5.85 -8.00 16.78
C LEU A 25 -5.50 -7.29 18.09
N HIS A 26 -5.99 -7.80 19.24
CA HIS A 26 -5.78 -7.18 20.55
C HIS A 26 -5.52 -8.26 21.61
N PRO A 27 -4.28 -8.35 22.17
CA PRO A 27 -3.89 -9.42 23.08
C PRO A 27 -4.86 -9.61 24.26
N HIS A 28 -5.28 -8.52 24.90
CA HIS A 28 -6.22 -8.59 26.03
C HIS A 28 -7.58 -9.19 25.62
N THR A 29 -8.04 -8.93 24.40
CA THR A 29 -9.31 -9.48 23.91
C THR A 29 -9.19 -10.98 23.63
N HIS A 30 -8.02 -11.40 23.14
CA HIS A 30 -7.71 -12.81 22.93
C HIS A 30 -7.69 -13.60 24.25
N ASP A 31 -7.10 -13.01 25.30
CA ASP A 31 -7.00 -13.62 26.63
C ASP A 31 -8.36 -13.74 27.32
N MET A 32 -9.26 -12.78 27.09
CA MET A 32 -10.65 -12.79 27.58
C MET A 32 -11.52 -13.91 26.98
N LEU A 33 -11.11 -14.53 25.86
CA LEU A 33 -11.86 -15.66 25.31
C LEU A 33 -11.87 -16.84 26.29
N TRP A 34 -12.96 -17.60 26.28
CA TRP A 34 -13.05 -18.79 27.12
C TRP A 34 -11.98 -19.82 26.68
N PRO A 35 -11.15 -20.38 27.58
CA PRO A 35 -10.07 -21.29 27.19
C PRO A 35 -10.54 -22.51 26.40
N ALA A 36 -11.78 -22.97 26.66
CA ALA A 36 -12.39 -24.07 25.91
C ALA A 36 -12.55 -23.74 24.41
N VAL A 37 -12.90 -22.49 24.08
CA VAL A 37 -13.05 -22.03 22.69
C VAL A 37 -11.69 -21.96 21.99
N ARG A 38 -10.65 -21.49 22.68
CA ARG A 38 -9.27 -21.49 22.15
C ARG A 38 -8.75 -22.90 21.89
N LYS A 39 -8.94 -23.81 22.86
CA LYS A 39 -8.56 -25.21 22.72
C LYS A 39 -9.33 -25.92 21.59
N LEU A 40 -10.62 -25.63 21.46
CA LEU A 40 -11.44 -26.20 20.38
C LEU A 40 -10.98 -25.68 19.01
N HIS A 41 -10.63 -24.39 18.91
CA HIS A 41 -10.00 -23.85 17.71
C HIS A 41 -8.67 -24.56 17.39
N GLU A 42 -7.78 -24.74 18.36
CA GLU A 42 -6.49 -25.45 18.17
C GLU A 42 -6.69 -26.88 17.65
N ILE A 43 -7.71 -27.60 18.17
CA ILE A 43 -8.05 -28.94 17.70
C ILE A 43 -8.47 -28.89 16.23
N VAL A 44 -9.27 -27.90 15.82
CA VAL A 44 -9.81 -27.83 14.44
C VAL A 44 -8.92 -27.07 13.45
N ASP A 45 -7.85 -26.44 13.90
CA ASP A 45 -6.92 -25.64 13.10
C ASP A 45 -6.31 -26.41 11.92
N PRO A 46 -5.92 -27.70 12.02
CA PRO A 46 -5.39 -28.44 10.88
C PRO A 46 -6.35 -28.55 9.69
N TRP A 47 -7.67 -28.50 9.94
CA TRP A 47 -8.70 -28.52 8.90
C TRP A 47 -9.14 -27.13 8.45
N GLN A 48 -8.54 -26.08 9.01
CA GLN A 48 -8.79 -24.67 8.66
C GLN A 48 -10.28 -24.29 8.72
N VAL A 49 -11.03 -24.90 9.65
CA VAL A 49 -12.50 -24.70 9.80
C VAL A 49 -12.85 -23.25 10.09
N SER A 50 -11.99 -22.56 10.83
CA SER A 50 -12.00 -21.11 10.97
C SER A 50 -10.60 -20.57 10.76
N SER A 51 -10.46 -19.58 9.90
CA SER A 51 -9.19 -18.92 9.59
C SER A 51 -9.35 -17.42 9.76
N SER A 52 -8.30 -16.68 10.12
CA SER A 52 -8.39 -15.23 9.87
C SER A 52 -8.20 -14.96 8.40
N TYR A 53 -9.06 -14.10 7.89
CA TYR A 53 -8.87 -13.46 6.62
C TYR A 53 -8.13 -12.13 6.82
N GLY A 54 -6.99 -11.96 6.15
CA GLY A 54 -6.23 -10.71 6.15
C GLY A 54 -5.04 -10.81 5.23
N LEU A 55 -4.98 -9.91 4.23
CA LEU A 55 -3.94 -9.91 3.20
C LEU A 55 -2.52 -9.84 3.79
N PHE A 56 -2.36 -9.28 5.00
CA PHE A 56 -1.11 -9.22 5.76
C PHE A 56 -1.35 -9.40 7.27
N ARG A 57 -1.99 -10.50 7.69
CA ARG A 57 -2.38 -10.73 9.09
C ARG A 57 -1.21 -10.60 10.08
N ARG A 58 -0.02 -11.08 9.71
CA ARG A 58 1.23 -10.84 10.46
C ARG A 58 2.03 -9.79 9.70
N MET A 59 1.75 -8.52 9.97
CA MET A 59 2.61 -7.44 9.53
C MET A 59 3.94 -7.49 10.28
N THR A 60 5.01 -7.18 9.57
CA THR A 60 6.34 -6.96 10.14
C THR A 60 6.41 -5.56 10.72
N GLY A 61 7.12 -5.36 11.84
CA GLY A 61 7.23 -4.05 12.48
C GLY A 61 7.18 -4.11 14.01
N VAL A 62 6.77 -5.24 14.59
CA VAL A 62 6.93 -5.50 16.03
C VAL A 62 8.43 -5.56 16.32
N GLY A 63 8.94 -4.57 17.05
CA GLY A 63 10.38 -4.40 17.28
C GLY A 63 11.13 -3.75 16.12
N GLY A 64 10.45 -2.98 15.27
CA GLY A 64 11.04 -2.19 14.18
C GLY A 64 10.77 -2.76 12.79
N ARG A 65 10.66 -1.88 11.81
CA ARG A 65 10.45 -2.23 10.40
C ARG A 65 11.82 -2.47 9.73
N PRO A 66 12.11 -3.69 9.25
CA PRO A 66 13.36 -3.94 8.53
C PRO A 66 13.35 -3.23 7.18
N GLU A 67 14.45 -2.58 6.85
CA GLU A 67 14.62 -1.82 5.61
C GLU A 67 16.01 -2.05 5.04
N VAL A 68 16.06 -2.45 3.77
CA VAL A 68 17.31 -2.51 3.01
C VAL A 68 17.62 -1.11 2.48
N VAL A 69 18.79 -0.60 2.84
CA VAL A 69 19.33 0.68 2.40
C VAL A 69 20.43 0.39 1.39
N ILE A 70 20.26 0.90 0.17
CA ILE A 70 21.28 0.78 -0.89
C ILE A 70 22.19 1.99 -0.79
N GLU A 71 23.49 1.75 -0.80
CA GLU A 71 24.52 2.78 -0.75
C GLU A 71 25.40 2.68 -1.99
N GLY A 72 25.71 3.82 -2.59
CA GLY A 72 26.66 3.94 -3.69
C GLY A 72 27.92 4.67 -3.26
N SER A 73 29.03 4.44 -3.96
CA SER A 73 30.23 5.25 -3.89
C SER A 73 30.99 5.22 -5.20
N TRP A 74 31.82 6.23 -5.46
CA TRP A 74 32.82 6.22 -6.53
C TRP A 74 34.15 5.61 -6.07
N GLU A 75 34.38 5.51 -4.76
CA GLU A 75 35.62 5.04 -4.15
C GLU A 75 35.34 3.84 -3.24
N LEU A 76 36.24 2.85 -3.28
CA LEU A 76 36.10 1.66 -2.45
C LEU A 76 36.25 2.03 -0.97
N GLY A 77 35.23 1.72 -0.16
CA GLY A 77 35.28 1.86 1.29
C GLY A 77 35.15 3.28 1.84
N ARG A 78 34.91 4.29 1.00
CA ARG A 78 34.79 5.70 1.40
C ARG A 78 33.56 6.35 0.78
N ASN A 79 33.11 7.47 1.36
CA ASN A 79 32.11 8.38 0.78
C ASN A 79 30.80 7.69 0.32
N TRP A 80 30.33 6.70 1.08
CA TRP A 80 29.07 6.03 0.81
C TRP A 80 27.89 7.00 0.94
N LYS A 81 27.06 7.06 -0.10
CA LYS A 81 25.82 7.84 -0.10
C LYS A 81 24.63 6.91 -0.26
N GLU A 82 23.66 7.08 0.61
CA GLU A 82 22.41 6.33 0.58
C GLU A 82 21.55 6.76 -0.63
N LEU A 83 20.94 5.80 -1.29
CA LEU A 83 19.92 6.05 -2.29
C LEU A 83 18.58 6.24 -1.59
N GLU A 84 18.07 7.48 -1.62
CA GLU A 84 16.79 7.82 -1.02
C GLU A 84 15.64 7.39 -1.93
N PHE A 85 14.88 6.40 -1.45
CA PHE A 85 13.66 5.93 -2.11
C PHE A 85 12.49 6.88 -1.81
N MET A 86 11.58 7.04 -2.76
CA MET A 86 10.46 7.99 -2.63
C MET A 86 9.41 7.60 -1.59
N TYR A 87 9.15 6.31 -1.37
CA TYR A 87 7.92 5.87 -0.69
C TYR A 87 8.13 4.84 0.42
N LYS A 88 9.39 4.49 0.73
CA LYS A 88 9.77 3.68 1.90
C LYS A 88 10.63 4.50 2.88
N PRO A 89 10.77 4.07 4.14
CA PRO A 89 11.68 4.73 5.06
C PRO A 89 13.12 4.77 4.53
N GLY A 90 13.77 5.92 4.71
CA GLY A 90 15.13 6.23 4.28
C GLY A 90 15.71 7.26 5.23
N ASN A 91 15.73 8.53 4.82
CA ASN A 91 16.07 9.65 5.68
C ASN A 91 15.24 9.69 6.98
N ILE A 92 15.92 9.71 8.12
CA ILE A 92 15.30 9.70 9.45
C ILE A 92 14.48 10.96 9.78
N SER A 93 14.77 12.07 9.10
CA SER A 93 14.11 13.37 9.30
C SER A 93 12.89 13.57 8.41
N THR A 94 12.56 12.60 7.55
CA THR A 94 11.49 12.74 6.57
C THR A 94 10.30 11.82 6.90
N ALA A 95 9.10 12.40 6.93
CA ALA A 95 7.87 11.65 7.04
C ALA A 95 7.54 10.94 5.73
N LEU A 96 6.84 9.81 5.80
CA LEU A 96 6.35 9.14 4.60
C LEU A 96 5.20 9.93 3.96
N PRO A 97 5.17 10.04 2.62
CA PRO A 97 4.07 10.69 1.93
C PRO A 97 2.79 9.83 1.97
N PHE A 98 1.64 10.48 1.85
CA PHE A 98 0.38 9.79 1.57
C PHE A 98 0.29 9.48 0.08
N ILE A 99 0.28 8.19 -0.27
CA ILE A 99 0.46 7.75 -1.67
C ILE A 99 -0.78 7.12 -2.29
N THR A 100 -1.86 6.87 -1.53
CA THR A 100 -3.07 6.24 -2.06
C THR A 100 -3.68 7.09 -3.19
N PRO A 101 -4.05 6.53 -4.36
CA PRO A 101 -4.12 5.11 -4.74
C PRO A 101 -2.87 4.52 -5.43
N HIS A 102 -1.77 5.26 -5.51
CA HIS A 102 -0.53 4.78 -6.11
C HIS A 102 0.08 3.62 -5.29
N GLN A 103 0.53 2.58 -6.00
CA GLN A 103 1.17 1.40 -5.41
C GLN A 103 2.62 1.29 -5.92
N PRO A 104 3.61 1.86 -5.21
CA PRO A 104 4.99 1.87 -5.65
C PRO A 104 5.56 0.45 -5.59
N ARG A 105 5.67 -0.18 -6.77
CA ARG A 105 6.00 -1.61 -6.89
C ARG A 105 7.42 -1.92 -6.42
N LEU A 106 8.38 -1.02 -6.67
CA LEU A 106 9.77 -1.24 -6.26
C LEU A 106 9.92 -1.15 -4.74
N ASP A 107 9.43 -0.08 -4.12
CA ASP A 107 9.44 0.12 -2.66
C ASP A 107 8.74 -1.03 -1.92
N TRP A 108 7.64 -1.53 -2.50
CA TRP A 108 6.94 -2.69 -2.00
C TRP A 108 7.80 -3.97 -2.09
N GLN A 109 8.47 -4.22 -3.21
CA GLN A 109 9.39 -5.35 -3.35
C GLN A 109 10.58 -5.24 -2.39
N MET A 110 11.10 -4.03 -2.15
CA MET A 110 12.16 -3.77 -1.17
C MET A 110 11.73 -4.16 0.25
N TRP A 111 10.48 -3.89 0.63
CA TRP A 111 9.93 -4.34 1.92
C TRP A 111 10.00 -5.86 2.03
N PHE A 112 9.57 -6.63 1.01
CA PHE A 112 9.69 -8.09 1.02
C PHE A 112 11.14 -8.57 1.06
N ALA A 113 12.04 -7.94 0.31
CA ALA A 113 13.46 -8.29 0.32
C ALA A 113 14.06 -8.17 1.72
N ALA A 114 13.65 -7.16 2.50
CA ALA A 114 14.12 -6.96 3.87
C ALA A 114 13.66 -8.03 4.87
N LEU A 115 12.65 -8.84 4.53
CA LEU A 115 12.12 -9.90 5.40
C LEU A 115 12.86 -11.23 5.28
N GLY A 116 13.62 -11.42 4.21
CA GLY A 116 14.27 -12.68 3.88
C GLY A 116 15.77 -12.55 3.69
N ASP A 117 16.41 -13.67 3.35
CA ASP A 117 17.80 -13.68 2.90
C ASP A 117 17.87 -13.14 1.46
N ARG A 118 18.92 -12.38 1.14
CA ARG A 118 19.21 -11.88 -0.21
C ARG A 118 19.07 -12.95 -1.30
N ARG A 119 19.45 -14.20 -1.03
CA ARG A 119 19.34 -15.34 -1.98
C ARG A 119 17.92 -15.59 -2.45
N GLN A 120 16.92 -15.15 -1.70
CA GLN A 120 15.50 -15.26 -2.03
C GLN A 120 15.02 -14.13 -2.95
N SER A 121 15.85 -13.11 -3.21
CA SER A 121 15.53 -11.95 -4.07
C SER A 121 16.50 -11.79 -5.25
N PRO A 122 16.50 -12.69 -6.26
CA PRO A 122 17.33 -12.57 -7.47
C PRO A 122 17.23 -11.21 -8.17
N TRP A 123 16.01 -10.66 -8.22
CA TRP A 123 15.73 -9.36 -8.85
C TRP A 123 16.53 -8.21 -8.21
N PHE A 124 16.87 -8.31 -6.91
CA PHE A 124 17.63 -7.29 -6.21
C PHE A 124 19.07 -7.20 -6.75
N THR A 125 19.67 -8.34 -7.07
CA THR A 125 21.02 -8.37 -7.69
C THR A 125 20.98 -7.72 -9.07
N CYS A 126 19.91 -7.97 -9.85
CA CYS A 126 19.71 -7.29 -11.12
C CYS A 126 19.47 -5.78 -10.94
N LEU A 127 18.77 -5.36 -9.87
CA LEU A 127 18.59 -3.94 -9.53
C LEU A 127 19.96 -3.27 -9.32
N LEU A 128 20.86 -3.89 -8.53
CA LEU A 128 22.19 -3.33 -8.29
C LEU A 128 22.99 -3.17 -9.59
N LEU A 129 22.91 -4.14 -10.51
CA LEU A 129 23.50 -4.02 -11.84
C LEU A 129 22.99 -2.79 -12.58
N ARG A 130 21.66 -2.59 -12.62
CA ARG A 130 21.07 -1.45 -13.34
C ARG A 130 21.41 -0.09 -12.70
N ILE A 131 21.63 -0.06 -11.38
CA ILE A 131 22.12 1.13 -10.67
C ILE A 131 23.57 1.43 -11.07
N LEU A 132 24.44 0.42 -11.09
CA LEU A 132 25.84 0.54 -11.53
C LEU A 132 25.94 0.95 -13.02
N GLU A 133 25.05 0.44 -13.87
CA GLU A 133 24.93 0.84 -15.28
C GLU A 133 24.38 2.27 -15.44
N GLY A 134 23.81 2.87 -14.39
CA GLY A 134 23.17 4.18 -14.47
C GLY A 134 21.89 4.20 -15.31
N LYS A 135 21.16 3.09 -15.39
CA LYS A 135 20.00 2.96 -16.27
C LYS A 135 18.83 3.85 -15.80
N GLU A 136 18.58 4.94 -16.52
CA GLU A 136 17.60 5.98 -16.12
C GLU A 136 16.21 5.46 -15.78
N ASP A 137 15.69 4.50 -16.55
CA ASP A 137 14.35 3.92 -16.30
C ASP A 137 14.26 3.24 -14.92
N VAL A 138 15.37 2.71 -14.41
CA VAL A 138 15.44 2.09 -13.09
C VAL A 138 15.65 3.15 -12.02
N LEU A 139 16.54 4.12 -12.28
CA LEU A 139 16.81 5.20 -11.33
C LEU A 139 15.56 6.01 -11.01
N ARG A 140 14.71 6.27 -12.02
CA ARG A 140 13.41 6.94 -11.84
C ARG A 140 12.41 6.16 -10.97
N LEU A 141 12.55 4.84 -10.83
CA LEU A 141 11.74 4.05 -9.89
C LEU A 141 12.19 4.24 -8.43
N ILE A 142 13.47 4.54 -8.21
CA ILE A 142 14.03 4.81 -6.88
C ILE A 142 13.73 6.25 -6.50
N GLN A 143 14.11 7.19 -7.38
CA GLN A 143 14.01 8.61 -7.15
C GLN A 143 13.75 9.35 -8.48
N SER A 144 12.57 9.93 -8.62
CA SER A 144 12.22 10.72 -9.81
C SER A 144 12.83 12.11 -9.80
N ASP A 145 13.08 12.67 -8.61
CA ASP A 145 13.71 13.99 -8.47
C ASP A 145 15.23 13.85 -8.49
N GLN A 146 15.85 14.26 -9.60
CA GLN A 146 17.29 14.18 -9.81
C GLN A 146 18.10 14.93 -8.73
N SER A 147 17.55 15.99 -8.12
CA SER A 147 18.24 16.74 -7.06
C SER A 147 18.43 15.92 -5.78
N ASN A 148 17.51 14.98 -5.53
CA ASN A 148 17.55 14.07 -4.39
C ASN A 148 18.29 12.75 -4.68
N TYR A 149 18.76 12.54 -5.92
CA TYR A 149 19.51 11.35 -6.31
C TYR A 149 21.02 11.65 -6.36
N PRO A 150 21.84 11.11 -5.43
CA PRO A 150 23.25 11.55 -5.28
C PRO A 150 24.17 11.25 -6.47
N PHE A 151 23.72 10.38 -7.39
CA PHE A 151 24.48 9.87 -8.53
C PHE A 151 23.87 10.30 -9.87
N ALA A 152 23.10 11.40 -9.90
CA ALA A 152 22.39 11.85 -11.09
C ALA A 152 23.31 12.16 -12.28
N HIS A 153 24.50 12.70 -12.01
CA HIS A 153 25.48 13.06 -13.06
C HIS A 153 26.40 11.90 -13.47
N LYS A 154 26.74 11.03 -12.52
CA LYS A 154 27.66 9.91 -12.74
C LYS A 154 27.22 8.73 -11.87
N PRO A 155 26.99 7.54 -12.45
CA PRO A 155 26.62 6.36 -11.68
C PRO A 155 27.70 5.99 -10.65
N PRO A 156 27.33 5.33 -9.54
CA PRO A 156 28.29 4.85 -8.57
C PRO A 156 29.19 3.78 -9.19
N THR A 157 30.44 3.72 -8.76
CA THR A 157 31.40 2.67 -9.16
C THR A 157 31.23 1.43 -8.28
N PHE A 158 30.86 1.62 -7.02
CA PHE A 158 30.64 0.58 -6.04
C PHE A 158 29.25 0.74 -5.45
N VAL A 159 28.55 -0.37 -5.26
CA VAL A 159 27.25 -0.41 -4.58
C VAL A 159 27.27 -1.48 -3.52
N ARG A 160 26.67 -1.20 -2.37
CA ARG A 160 26.42 -2.19 -1.30
C ARG A 160 25.01 -2.02 -0.75
N ALA A 161 24.55 -2.98 0.04
CA ALA A 161 23.27 -2.86 0.72
C ALA A 161 23.37 -3.26 2.19
N GLN A 162 22.80 -2.44 3.06
CA GLN A 162 22.79 -2.62 4.50
C GLN A 162 21.36 -2.84 4.99
N LEU A 163 21.16 -3.71 5.97
CA LEU A 163 19.87 -3.91 6.61
C LEU A 163 19.81 -3.11 7.90
N TYR A 164 18.77 -2.29 8.04
CA TYR A 164 18.47 -1.56 9.26
C TYR A 164 17.09 -1.94 9.78
N LYS A 165 16.85 -1.73 11.07
CA LYS A 165 15.49 -1.67 11.63
C LYS A 165 15.14 -0.22 11.92
N TYR A 166 14.03 0.23 11.34
CA TYR A 166 13.48 1.56 11.53
C TYR A 166 12.37 1.53 12.57
N HIS A 167 12.39 2.52 13.44
CA HIS A 167 11.43 2.69 14.52
C HIS A 167 10.90 4.12 14.49
N TYR A 168 9.61 4.29 14.79
CA TYR A 168 9.06 5.62 14.97
C TYR A 168 9.68 6.28 16.20
N THR A 169 10.08 7.54 16.05
CA THR A 169 10.45 8.35 17.20
C THR A 169 9.21 8.64 18.03
N SER A 170 9.32 8.50 19.35
CA SER A 170 8.21 8.83 20.25
C SER A 170 7.97 10.34 20.31
N ILE A 171 6.70 10.73 20.43
CA ILE A 171 6.32 12.13 20.69
C ILE A 171 6.93 12.55 22.03
N LEU A 172 7.47 13.76 22.10
CA LEU A 172 8.06 14.30 23.32
C LEU A 172 6.99 14.47 24.41
N LYS A 173 7.37 14.39 25.69
CA LYS A 173 6.44 14.49 26.84
C LYS A 173 5.61 15.79 26.86
N ASN A 174 6.09 16.84 26.18
CA ASN A 174 5.43 18.13 26.04
C ASN A 174 4.45 18.21 24.83
N GLY A 175 4.22 17.11 24.11
CA GLY A 175 3.34 17.05 22.93
C GLY A 175 3.94 17.61 21.64
N SER A 176 5.20 18.06 21.65
CA SER A 176 5.88 18.53 20.45
C SER A 176 6.32 17.37 19.57
N LEU A 177 6.24 17.56 18.25
CA LEU A 177 6.73 16.59 17.27
C LEU A 177 8.27 16.47 17.37
N PRO A 178 8.83 15.26 17.21
CA PRO A 178 10.27 15.08 17.21
C PRO A 178 10.92 15.69 15.97
N GLN A 179 12.20 16.08 16.07
CA GLN A 179 12.97 16.60 14.94
C GLN A 179 13.21 15.53 13.85
N ALA A 180 13.33 14.27 14.28
CA ALA A 180 13.42 13.11 13.39
C ALA A 180 12.17 12.23 13.55
N TRP A 181 11.59 11.82 12.43
CA TRP A 181 10.44 10.91 12.40
C TRP A 181 10.82 9.49 12.76
N TRP A 182 12.07 9.12 12.50
CA TRP A 182 12.59 7.79 12.69
C TRP A 182 13.88 7.80 13.51
N TRP A 183 14.13 6.70 14.19
CA TRP A 183 15.49 6.27 14.51
C TRP A 183 15.70 4.88 13.93
N ARG A 184 16.96 4.52 13.68
CA ARG A 184 17.30 3.23 13.08
C ARG A 184 18.51 2.60 13.75
N GLU A 185 18.53 1.28 13.74
CA GLU A 185 19.66 0.46 14.20
C GLU A 185 20.16 -0.40 13.05
N TRP A 186 21.47 -0.50 12.90
CA TRP A 186 22.07 -1.39 11.91
C TRP A 186 21.93 -2.84 12.39
N VAL A 187 21.53 -3.73 11.49
CA VAL A 187 21.32 -5.15 11.80
C VAL A 187 22.47 -5.98 11.26
N ASN A 188 22.66 -5.96 9.94
CA ASN A 188 23.70 -6.69 9.25
C ASN A 188 23.90 -6.15 7.82
N GLU A 189 24.94 -6.63 7.17
CA GLU A 189 25.11 -6.44 5.73
C GLU A 189 24.08 -7.30 4.97
N PHE A 190 23.33 -6.68 4.06
CA PHE A 190 22.34 -7.37 3.23
C PHE A 190 22.94 -7.85 1.90
N HIS A 191 23.79 -7.01 1.29
CA HIS A 191 24.51 -7.32 0.06
C HIS A 191 25.95 -6.78 0.17
N PRO A 192 26.98 -7.61 -0.12
CA PRO A 192 28.36 -7.14 -0.11
C PRO A 192 28.58 -6.03 -1.14
N THR A 193 29.65 -5.27 -0.96
CA THR A 193 30.11 -4.31 -1.96
C THR A 193 30.42 -5.01 -3.28
N VAL A 194 29.85 -4.48 -4.36
CA VAL A 194 30.06 -4.98 -5.73
C VAL A 194 30.34 -3.84 -6.69
N ASN A 195 31.05 -4.14 -7.77
CA ASN A 195 31.27 -3.25 -8.90
C ASN A 195 31.08 -3.98 -10.25
N LEU A 196 31.12 -3.24 -11.35
CA LEU A 196 31.07 -3.82 -12.68
C LEU A 196 32.38 -4.57 -13.00
N GLY A 197 32.26 -5.81 -13.45
CA GLY A 197 33.40 -6.66 -13.83
C GLY A 197 33.97 -7.53 -12.70
N GLU A 198 33.46 -7.44 -11.48
CA GLU A 198 33.88 -8.32 -10.39
C GLU A 198 33.44 -9.78 -10.63
N PRO A 199 34.35 -10.77 -10.60
CA PRO A 199 34.03 -12.16 -10.97
C PRO A 199 32.90 -12.79 -10.16
N GLN A 200 32.82 -12.50 -8.85
CA GLN A 200 31.79 -13.02 -7.98
C GLN A 200 30.41 -12.44 -8.31
N PHE A 201 30.35 -11.14 -8.57
CA PHE A 201 29.12 -10.46 -8.96
C PHE A 201 28.66 -10.95 -10.34
N GLU A 202 29.58 -11.08 -11.30
CA GLU A 202 29.33 -11.61 -12.63
C GLU A 202 28.73 -13.03 -12.62
N SER A 203 29.29 -13.91 -11.79
CA SER A 203 28.75 -15.26 -11.59
C SER A 203 27.31 -15.24 -11.06
N GLN A 204 27.00 -14.34 -10.11
CA GLN A 204 25.65 -14.17 -9.58
C GLN A 204 24.69 -13.63 -10.65
N LEU A 205 25.11 -12.65 -11.44
CA LEU A 205 24.31 -12.08 -12.52
C LEU A 205 23.99 -13.10 -13.61
N ALA A 206 24.94 -13.95 -13.97
CA ALA A 206 24.74 -15.04 -14.92
C ALA A 206 23.73 -16.06 -14.37
N LYS A 207 23.88 -16.46 -13.10
CA LYS A 207 22.95 -17.38 -12.43
C LYS A 207 21.51 -16.88 -12.41
N PHE A 208 21.31 -15.57 -12.25
CA PHE A 208 19.99 -14.95 -12.20
C PHE A 208 19.47 -14.45 -13.55
N GLY A 209 20.26 -14.56 -14.63
CA GLY A 209 19.84 -14.12 -15.96
C GLY A 209 19.70 -12.59 -16.10
N CYS A 210 20.39 -11.79 -15.27
CA CYS A 210 20.20 -10.34 -15.23
C CYS A 210 20.70 -9.60 -16.48
N LYS A 211 21.67 -10.19 -17.20
CA LYS A 211 22.36 -9.57 -18.35
C LYS A 211 21.63 -9.74 -19.69
N GLY A 212 20.45 -10.38 -19.69
CA GLY A 212 19.60 -10.41 -20.88
C GLY A 212 19.04 -9.02 -21.18
N SER A 213 19.12 -8.59 -22.44
CA SER A 213 18.18 -7.57 -22.93
C SER A 213 16.78 -8.17 -22.82
N PRO A 214 15.77 -7.43 -22.34
CA PRO A 214 14.39 -7.87 -22.51
C PRO A 214 14.18 -8.19 -24.01
N PRO A 215 13.35 -9.19 -24.36
CA PRO A 215 13.01 -9.45 -25.74
C PRO A 215 12.63 -8.11 -26.37
N ALA A 216 13.28 -7.75 -27.49
CA ALA A 216 12.89 -6.55 -28.19
C ALA A 216 11.41 -6.71 -28.55
N ASP A 217 10.54 -5.94 -27.89
CA ASP A 217 9.13 -5.88 -28.27
C ASP A 217 9.12 -5.54 -29.75
N LYS A 218 8.58 -6.44 -30.58
CA LYS A 218 8.41 -6.16 -32.01
C LYS A 218 7.60 -4.87 -32.07
N PRO A 219 8.09 -3.79 -32.70
CA PRO A 219 7.37 -2.53 -32.75
C PRO A 219 6.01 -2.81 -33.38
N SER A 220 4.96 -2.76 -32.55
CA SER A 220 3.61 -2.96 -33.04
C SER A 220 3.24 -1.72 -33.83
N ALA A 221 2.97 -1.89 -35.12
CA ALA A 221 2.47 -0.83 -36.01
C ALA A 221 1.05 -0.36 -35.64
N SER A 222 0.44 -0.95 -34.60
CA SER A 222 -0.86 -0.54 -34.09
C SER A 222 -0.80 0.91 -33.60
N GLN A 223 -1.70 1.74 -34.11
CA GLN A 223 -1.92 3.11 -33.64
C GLN A 223 -2.15 3.16 -32.12
N LEU A 224 -2.78 2.14 -31.55
CA LEU A 224 -2.98 2.02 -30.10
C LEU A 224 -1.64 1.93 -29.36
N HIS A 225 -0.71 1.09 -29.82
CA HIS A 225 0.60 0.92 -29.20
C HIS A 225 1.41 2.22 -29.25
N GLN A 226 1.40 2.92 -30.39
CA GLN A 226 2.07 4.21 -30.54
C GLN A 226 1.46 5.27 -29.61
N THR A 227 0.12 5.34 -29.54
CA THR A 227 -0.60 6.28 -28.67
C THR A 227 -0.32 6.00 -27.20
N MET A 228 -0.37 4.73 -26.77
CA MET A 228 -0.05 4.32 -25.41
C MET A 228 1.42 4.59 -25.05
N THR A 229 2.34 4.42 -26.01
CA THR A 229 3.76 4.74 -25.80
C THR A 229 3.96 6.24 -25.62
N LEU A 230 3.29 7.07 -26.43
CA LEU A 230 3.36 8.52 -26.32
C LEU A 230 2.78 9.01 -24.98
N ILE A 231 1.59 8.54 -24.61
CA ILE A 231 0.97 8.81 -23.31
C ILE A 231 1.90 8.34 -22.19
N GLY A 232 2.46 7.13 -22.31
CA GLY A 232 3.39 6.59 -21.34
C GLY A 232 4.63 7.46 -21.12
N ARG A 233 5.20 8.06 -22.18
CA ARG A 233 6.34 8.99 -22.04
C ARG A 233 5.95 10.25 -21.26
N VAL A 234 4.81 10.86 -21.58
CA VAL A 234 4.33 12.07 -20.91
C VAL A 234 3.96 11.79 -19.46
N VAL A 235 3.28 10.67 -19.20
CA VAL A 235 2.87 10.28 -17.85
C VAL A 235 4.09 9.92 -16.99
N ARG A 236 5.11 9.26 -17.55
CA ARG A 236 6.34 8.89 -16.82
C ARG A 236 7.18 10.07 -16.35
N SER A 237 7.04 11.26 -16.95
CA SER A 237 7.75 12.46 -16.49
C SER A 237 7.03 13.19 -15.35
N ILE A 238 5.79 12.81 -15.05
CA ILE A 238 4.99 13.44 -14.00
C ILE A 238 5.05 12.56 -12.74
N PRO A 239 5.45 13.11 -11.58
CA PRO A 239 5.38 12.39 -10.31
C PRO A 239 3.96 11.83 -10.05
N PRO A 240 3.82 10.56 -9.64
CA PRO A 240 2.51 9.91 -9.50
C PRO A 240 1.52 10.65 -8.60
N HIS A 241 2.01 11.32 -7.56
CA HIS A 241 1.16 12.05 -6.61
C HIS A 241 0.44 13.25 -7.26
N HIS A 242 1.03 13.89 -8.27
CA HIS A 242 0.36 14.96 -9.02
C HIS A 242 -0.78 14.43 -9.89
N LEU A 243 -0.62 13.23 -10.46
CA LEU A 243 -1.67 12.58 -11.24
C LEU A 243 -2.86 12.20 -10.36
N THR A 244 -2.59 11.68 -9.16
CA THR A 244 -3.64 11.30 -8.21
C THR A 244 -4.40 12.51 -7.69
N THR A 245 -3.71 13.62 -7.37
CA THR A 245 -4.38 14.85 -6.91
C THR A 245 -5.20 15.49 -8.02
N ALA A 246 -4.70 15.53 -9.25
CA ALA A 246 -5.45 16.00 -10.41
C ALA A 246 -6.72 15.17 -10.64
N LEU A 247 -6.63 13.85 -10.56
CA LEU A 247 -7.80 12.97 -10.68
C LEU A 247 -8.83 13.23 -9.58
N CYS A 248 -8.40 13.35 -8.33
CA CYS A 248 -9.28 13.68 -7.21
C CYS A 248 -9.98 15.02 -7.40
N LEU A 249 -9.27 16.04 -7.88
CA LEU A 249 -9.85 17.36 -8.17
C LEU A 249 -10.90 17.29 -9.29
N VAL A 250 -10.63 16.56 -10.38
CA VAL A 250 -11.59 16.37 -11.48
C VAL A 250 -12.85 15.66 -10.99
N VAL A 251 -12.72 14.61 -10.17
CA VAL A 251 -13.86 13.91 -9.57
C VAL A 251 -14.65 14.84 -8.64
N LEU A 252 -13.97 15.61 -7.79
CA LEU A 252 -14.61 16.56 -6.88
C LEU A 252 -15.39 17.64 -7.65
N LEU A 253 -14.77 18.24 -8.67
CA LEU A 253 -15.41 19.24 -9.53
C LEU A 253 -16.60 18.65 -10.30
N SER A 254 -16.50 17.40 -10.76
CA SER A 254 -17.61 16.71 -11.43
C SER A 254 -18.79 16.52 -10.48
N ILE A 255 -18.56 16.09 -9.24
CA ILE A 255 -19.59 15.93 -8.20
C ILE A 255 -20.22 17.29 -7.85
N LEU A 256 -19.41 18.34 -7.70
CA LEU A 256 -19.90 19.68 -7.42
C LEU A 256 -20.76 20.19 -8.58
N SER A 257 -20.32 20.02 -9.82
CA SER A 257 -21.07 20.45 -11.01
C SER A 257 -22.43 19.74 -11.15
N GLN A 258 -22.52 18.46 -10.74
CA GLN A 258 -23.78 17.72 -10.69
C GLN A 258 -24.74 18.28 -9.62
N ARG A 259 -24.23 18.77 -8.49
CA ARG A 259 -25.05 19.42 -7.45
C ARG A 259 -25.58 20.79 -7.87
N PHE A 260 -24.86 21.50 -8.73
CA PHE A 260 -25.31 22.79 -9.27
C PHE A 260 -26.22 22.65 -10.50
N THR A 261 -26.18 21.52 -11.21
CA THR A 261 -27.03 21.26 -12.39
C THR A 261 -28.31 20.50 -12.07
N THR A 262 -28.51 19.97 -10.86
CA THR A 262 -29.82 19.43 -10.44
C THR A 262 -30.86 20.56 -10.40
N PRO A 263 -31.89 20.55 -11.27
CA PRO A 263 -32.88 21.61 -11.29
C PRO A 263 -33.68 21.57 -9.98
N SER A 264 -33.84 22.74 -9.34
CA SER A 264 -34.77 22.94 -8.24
C SER A 264 -36.12 22.34 -8.62
N ARG A 265 -36.54 21.30 -7.88
CA ARG A 265 -37.84 20.64 -8.06
C ARG A 265 -38.91 21.69 -7.78
N LYS A 266 -39.35 22.43 -8.82
CA LYS A 266 -40.49 23.35 -8.77
C LYS A 266 -41.63 22.62 -8.07
N SER A 267 -42.06 23.12 -6.91
CA SER A 267 -43.23 22.61 -6.23
C SER A 267 -44.40 22.70 -7.20
N LYS A 268 -44.89 21.57 -7.72
CA LYS A 268 -46.16 21.54 -8.44
C LYS A 268 -47.22 22.04 -7.46
N GLY A 269 -47.80 23.20 -7.78
CA GLY A 269 -48.88 23.81 -7.02
C GLY A 269 -50.02 22.80 -6.81
N ARG A 270 -50.56 22.79 -5.60
CA ARG A 270 -51.83 22.13 -5.29
C ARG A 270 -52.92 22.67 -6.24
N PRO A 271 -53.73 21.84 -6.91
CA PRO A 271 -54.93 22.33 -7.57
C PRO A 271 -55.87 22.90 -6.51
N MET A 272 -56.36 24.11 -6.77
CA MET A 272 -57.36 24.81 -5.98
C MET A 272 -58.71 24.08 -6.14
N GLU A 273 -59.19 23.42 -5.08
CA GLU A 273 -60.53 22.81 -5.08
C GLU A 273 -61.59 23.92 -5.14
N ALA A 274 -62.45 23.86 -6.16
CA ALA A 274 -63.59 24.75 -6.34
C ALA A 274 -64.65 24.52 -5.24
N PRO A 275 -65.38 25.57 -4.80
CA PRO A 275 -66.37 25.44 -3.75
C PRO A 275 -67.60 24.68 -4.27
N LYS A 276 -67.87 23.48 -3.71
CA LYS A 276 -69.11 22.74 -3.98
C LYS A 276 -70.29 23.46 -3.32
N SER A 277 -71.24 23.86 -4.16
CA SER A 277 -72.49 24.48 -3.78
C SER A 277 -73.39 23.54 -2.99
N ARG A 278 -74.08 24.14 -2.01
CA ARG A 278 -75.13 23.53 -1.18
C ARG A 278 -76.24 22.90 -2.03
N ARG A 279 -76.62 21.66 -1.72
CA ARG A 279 -77.99 21.18 -1.89
C ARG A 279 -78.39 20.33 -0.69
N GLY A 280 -79.40 20.80 0.02
CA GLY A 280 -79.79 20.33 1.33
C GLY A 280 -80.45 18.96 1.37
N LYS A 281 -80.47 18.40 2.58
CA LYS A 281 -81.56 17.54 3.05
C LYS A 281 -81.75 17.82 4.54
N SER A 282 -82.85 18.50 4.82
CA SER A 282 -83.45 18.64 6.14
C SER A 282 -84.03 17.29 6.54
N GLY A 283 -83.61 16.78 7.70
CA GLY A 283 -84.10 15.54 8.31
C GLY A 283 -84.17 15.74 9.81
N LYS A 284 -85.35 16.17 10.26
CA LYS A 284 -85.71 16.53 11.64
C LYS A 284 -85.80 15.26 12.49
N GLY A 285 -84.92 15.11 13.47
CA GLY A 285 -85.00 14.11 14.55
C GLY A 285 -85.06 14.81 15.90
N ARG A 286 -86.03 14.45 16.73
CA ARG A 286 -86.55 15.17 17.90
C ARG A 286 -85.96 14.57 19.20
N LYS A 287 -85.55 15.46 20.12
CA LYS A 287 -85.62 15.40 21.61
C LYS A 287 -84.91 14.29 22.41
N GLN A 288 -83.99 14.76 23.28
CA GLN A 288 -83.76 14.53 24.73
C GLN A 288 -82.45 15.30 25.03
N GLU A 289 -82.26 16.15 26.02
CA GLU A 289 -82.91 16.54 27.27
C GLU A 289 -82.57 18.03 27.51
#